data_AF-A0A929DCE6-F1
#
_entry.id   AF-A0A929DCE6-F1
#
_cell.length_a   1.000
_cell.length_b   1.000
_cell.length_c   1.000
_cell.angle_alpha   90.00
_cell.angle_beta   90.00
_cell.angle_gamma   90.00
#
_symmetry.space_group_name_H-M   'P 1'
#
loop_
_entity.id
_entity.type
_entity.pdbx_description
1 polymer ?
#
loop_
_entity_poly.entity_id
_entity_poly.type
_entity_poly.pdbx_seq_one_letter_code
_entity_poly.pdbx_strand_id
1 'polypeptide(L)' 'RGFKALLGMMARFRPRYLLHGHKHVYGAETIRTRYLDTEVINVFPFRVIEW' A
#
# COMPACT_ATOMS: atom_id res chain seq x y z
N ARG A 1 9.48 -8.13 -7.68
CA ARG A 1 8.86 -9.48 -7.61
C ARG A 1 8.19 -9.79 -6.26
N GLY A 2 8.26 -8.94 -5.23
CA GLY A 2 7.64 -9.22 -3.91
C GLY A 2 6.13 -8.89 -3.75
N PHE A 3 5.58 -7.96 -4.54
CA PHE A 3 4.21 -7.47 -4.30
C PHE A 3 3.11 -8.52 -4.55
N LYS A 4 3.34 -9.51 -5.42
CA LYS A 4 2.33 -10.54 -5.74
C LYS A 4 1.89 -11.35 -4.51
N ALA A 5 2.78 -11.60 -3.55
CA ALA A 5 2.42 -12.29 -2.32
C ALA A 5 1.39 -11.50 -1.48
N LEU A 6 1.47 -10.16 -1.54
CA LEU A 6 0.54 -9.28 -0.82
C LEU A 6 -0.86 -9.30 -1.43
N LEU A 7 -1.01 -9.61 -2.72
CA LEU A 7 -2.33 -9.74 -3.35
C LEU A 7 -3.14 -10.87 -2.70
N GLY A 8 -2.53 -12.04 -2.48
CA GLY A 8 -3.20 -13.17 -1.82
C GLY A 8 -3.58 -12.86 -0.37
N MET A 9 -2.69 -12.19 0.36
CA MET A 9 -2.98 -11.71 1.71
C MET A 9 -4.17 -10.74 1.73
N MET A 10 -4.18 -9.72 0.86
CA MET A 10 -5.27 -8.75 0.79
C MET A 10 -6.60 -9.41 0.40
N ALA A 11 -6.59 -10.33 -0.55
CA ALA A 11 -7.78 -11.07 -0.96
C ALA A 11 -8.36 -11.91 0.19
N ARG A 12 -7.50 -12.53 1.01
CA ARG A 12 -7.89 -13.43 2.11
C ARG A 12 -8.37 -12.70 3.37
N PHE A 13 -7.67 -11.63 3.76
CA PHE A 13 -7.85 -10.96 5.05
C PHE A 13 -8.53 -9.60 4.94
N ARG A 14 -8.51 -8.98 3.76
CA ARG A 14 -9.17 -7.70 3.47
C ARG A 14 -8.87 -6.61 4.52
N PRO A 15 -7.59 -6.38 4.89
CA PRO A 15 -7.26 -5.35 5.87
C PRO A 15 -7.68 -3.97 5.33
N ARG A 16 -8.07 -3.05 6.22
CA ARG A 16 -8.39 -1.65 5.84
C ARG A 16 -7.22 -0.97 5.14
N TYR A 17 -5.99 -1.25 5.57
CA TYR A 17 -4.77 -0.63 5.05
C TYR A 17 -3.64 -1.65 4.80
N LEU A 18 -2.89 -1.47 3.71
CA LEU A 18 -1.58 -2.04 3.44
C LEU A 18 -0.57 -0.90 3.30
N LEU A 19 0.25 -0.69 4.33
CA LEU A 19 1.27 0.36 4.34
C LEU A 19 2.60 -0.21 3.85
N HIS A 20 3.26 0.47 2.92
CA HIS A 20 4.60 0.10 2.49
C HIS A 20 5.50 1.32 2.29
N GLY A 21 6.80 1.14 2.46
CA GLY A 21 7.81 2.16 2.20
C GLY A 21 9.10 1.45 1.79
N HIS A 22 9.64 1.78 0.63
CA HIS A 22 10.92 1.24 0.14
C HIS A 22 11.41 1.90 -1.18
N LYS A 23 10.56 2.65 -1.88
CA LYS A 23 10.94 3.31 -3.14
C LYS A 23 11.15 4.80 -2.89
N HIS A 24 12.37 5.28 -3.10
CA HIS A 24 12.62 6.72 -3.26
C HIS A 24 11.76 7.18 -4.44
N VAL A 25 10.81 8.07 -4.16
CA VAL A 25 9.82 8.51 -5.14
C VAL A 25 10.51 9.46 -6.11
N TYR A 26 10.97 8.96 -7.26
CA TYR A 26 11.42 9.77 -8.38
C TYR A 26 10.26 9.92 -9.37
N GLY A 27 9.44 10.96 -9.21
CA GLY A 27 8.36 11.33 -10.14
C GLY A 27 6.93 11.18 -9.60
N ALA A 28 5.94 11.29 -10.49
CA ALA A 28 4.51 11.19 -10.16
C ALA A 28 4.08 9.73 -9.96
N GLU A 29 4.45 9.14 -8.83
CA GLU A 29 4.05 7.77 -8.48
C GLU A 29 2.72 7.76 -7.70
N THR A 30 1.88 6.76 -7.96
CA THR A 30 0.60 6.60 -7.27
C THR A 30 0.82 6.31 -5.78
N ILE A 31 0.51 7.27 -4.93
CA ILE A 31 0.70 7.19 -3.47
C ILE A 31 -0.34 6.28 -2.80
N ARG A 32 -1.54 6.18 -3.39
CA ARG A 32 -2.66 5.42 -2.84
C ARG A 32 -3.39 4.70 -3.97
N THR A 33 -3.56 3.39 -3.79
CA THR A 33 -4.31 2.55 -4.72
C THR A 33 -5.27 1.68 -3.93
N ARG A 34 -6.45 1.41 -4.48
CA ARG A 34 -7.41 0.47 -3.87
C ARG A 34 -7.32 -0.90 -4.54
N TYR A 35 -7.25 -1.95 -3.73
CA TYR A 35 -7.39 -3.33 -4.17
C TYR A 35 -8.45 -4.01 -3.30
N LEU A 36 -9.59 -4.34 -3.90
CA LEU A 36 -10.78 -4.83 -3.18
C LEU A 36 -11.15 -3.85 -2.04
N ASP A 37 -11.11 -4.32 -0.79
CA ASP A 37 -11.44 -3.56 0.41
C ASP A 37 -10.20 -3.03 1.13
N THR A 38 -9.02 -3.19 0.52
CA THR A 38 -7.74 -2.73 1.07
C THR A 38 -7.24 -1.49 0.34
N GLU A 39 -6.90 -0.47 1.12
CA GLU A 39 -6.14 0.66 0.62
C GLU A 39 -4.63 0.41 0.75
N VAL A 40 -3.94 0.40 -0.38
CA VAL A 40 -2.48 0.29 -0.46
C VAL A 40 -1.89 1.69 -0.47
N ILE A 41 -1.08 2.02 0.54
CA ILE A 41 -0.54 3.37 0.73
C ILE A 41 0.99 3.31 0.81
N ASN A 42 1.65 4.08 -0.05
CA ASN A 42 3.07 4.35 0.09
C ASN A 42 3.27 5.43 1.16
N VAL A 43 3.97 5.08 2.24
CA VAL A 43 4.18 5.95 3.41
C VAL A 43 5.60 6.54 3.47
N PHE A 44 6.41 6.40 2.42
CA PHE A 44 7.75 6.99 2.40
C PHE A 44 7.71 8.53 2.34
N PRO A 45 8.55 9.26 3.11
CA PRO A 45 9.41 8.76 4.19
C PRO A 45 8.66 8.55 5.51
N PHE A 46 7.58 9.29 5.75
CA PHE A 46 6.60 9.05 6.81
C PHE A 46 5.23 9.61 6.38
N ARG A 47 4.15 9.13 6.99
CA ARG A 47 2.79 9.66 6.78
C ARG A 47 1.93 9.45 8.02
N VAL A 48 1.15 10.45 8.40
CA VAL A 48 0.09 10.34 9.41
C VAL A 48 -1.20 9.87 8.72
N ILE A 49 -1.87 8.88 9.30
CA ILE A 49 -3.16 8.37 8.84
C ILE A 49 -4.15 8.58 9.98
N GLU A 50 -5.17 9.41 9.73
CA GLU A 50 -6.27 9.64 10.65
C GLU A 50 -7.33 8.53 10.47
N TRP A 51 -7.92 8.05 11.58
CA TRP A 51 -8.72 6.82 11.61
C TRP A 51 -10.21 7.04 11.84
#